data_AF-A0A3D0GZU2-F1
#
_entry.id   AF-A0A3D0GZU2-F1
#
_cell.length_a   1.000
_cell.length_b   1.000
_cell.length_c   1.000
_cell.angle_alpha   90.00
_cell.angle_beta   90.00
_cell.angle_gamma   90.00
#
_symmetry.space_group_name_H-M   'P 1'
#
loop_
_entity.id
_entity.type
_entity.pdbx_description
1 polymer ?
#
loop_
_entity_poly.entity_id
_entity_poly.type
_entity_poly.pdbx_seq_one_letter_code
_entity_poly.pdbx_strand_id
1 'polypeptide(L)'
;MNIITDDNKKMVDIGGSDILYALYSTAYIRIEDNKKACVENGLNFLETGSCAKGLLETAKQVNLIRDMLSQVSPDKMVYDKNDLKKKAPWGDNISPVITSCANYFTTADGKDLFSELVEILVYAHYTGKSVKSI
;
A
#
# COMPACT_ATOMS: atom_id res chain seq x y z
N MET A 1 -3.78 -12.82 1.79
CA MET A 1 -2.69 -12.09 2.46
C MET A 1 -3.35 -11.19 3.46
N ASN A 2 -2.97 -11.31 4.73
CA ASN A 2 -3.50 -10.45 5.78
C ASN A 2 -2.37 -9.61 6.34
N ILE A 3 -2.65 -8.36 6.69
CA ILE A 3 -1.79 -7.57 7.57
C ILE A 3 -2.45 -7.52 8.94
N ILE A 4 -1.71 -7.92 9.97
CA ILE A 4 -2.27 -8.15 11.31
C ILE A 4 -1.36 -7.54 12.39
N THR A 5 -1.97 -7.09 13.49
CA THR A 5 -1.23 -6.74 14.70
C THR A 5 -0.73 -7.98 15.42
N ASP A 6 0.40 -7.88 16.14
CA ASP A 6 0.98 -9.03 16.86
C ASP A 6 0.10 -9.63 17.97
N ASP A 7 -0.90 -8.88 18.46
CA ASP A 7 -1.92 -9.34 19.40
C ASP A 7 -3.16 -9.94 18.71
N ASN A 8 -3.15 -10.01 17.38
CA ASN A 8 -4.22 -10.50 16.51
C ASN A 8 -5.57 -9.79 16.67
N LYS A 9 -5.61 -8.59 17.26
CA LYS A 9 -6.87 -7.86 17.50
C LYS A 9 -7.34 -7.03 16.31
N LYS A 10 -6.43 -6.59 15.44
CA LYS A 10 -6.78 -5.86 14.22
C LYS A 10 -6.10 -6.51 13.03
N MET A 11 -6.88 -6.70 11.97
CA MET A 11 -6.48 -7.35 10.74
C MET A 11 -7.07 -6.61 9.56
N VAL A 12 -6.29 -6.50 8.49
CA VAL A 12 -6.71 -6.02 7.18
C VAL A 12 -6.52 -7.18 6.20
N ASP A 13 -7.61 -7.65 5.60
CA ASP A 13 -7.55 -8.64 4.53
C ASP A 13 -7.30 -7.94 3.20
N ILE A 14 -6.09 -8.10 2.67
CA ILE A 14 -5.70 -7.50 1.40
C ILE A 14 -6.21 -8.32 0.22
N GLY A 15 -6.48 -9.62 0.42
CA GLY A 15 -6.75 -10.56 -0.67
C GLY A 15 -5.45 -11.19 -1.20
N GLY A 16 -5.13 -10.99 -2.48
CA GLY A 16 -3.93 -11.56 -3.10
C GLY A 16 -2.63 -10.92 -2.60
N SER A 17 -1.55 -11.71 -2.47
CA SER A 17 -0.23 -11.17 -2.09
C SER A 17 0.38 -10.28 -3.17
N ASP A 18 -0.07 -10.44 -4.40
CA ASP A 18 0.25 -9.60 -5.56
C ASP A 18 -0.32 -8.18 -5.43
N ILE A 19 -1.39 -7.95 -4.67
CA ILE A 19 -2.02 -6.62 -4.53
C ILE A 19 -1.08 -5.65 -3.80
N LEU A 20 -0.56 -6.03 -2.63
CA LEU A 20 0.37 -5.18 -1.89
C LEU A 20 1.68 -4.98 -2.68
N TYR A 21 2.16 -6.04 -3.35
CA TYR A 21 3.35 -5.96 -4.21
C TYR A 21 3.14 -5.05 -5.42
N ALA A 22 1.97 -5.05 -6.06
CA ALA A 22 1.64 -4.17 -7.17
C ALA A 22 1.50 -2.71 -6.70
N LEU A 23 0.94 -2.48 -5.52
CA LEU A 23 0.92 -1.16 -4.89
C LEU A 23 2.35 -0.65 -4.62
N TYR A 24 3.20 -1.48 -4.02
CA TYR A 24 4.62 -1.16 -3.83
C TYR A 24 5.32 -0.89 -5.15
N SER A 25 5.14 -1.77 -6.15
CA SER A 25 5.75 -1.64 -7.48
C SER A 25 5.35 -0.33 -8.15
N THR A 26 4.07 0.03 -8.06
CA THR A 26 3.54 1.30 -8.56
C THR A 26 4.18 2.48 -7.84
N ALA A 27 4.19 2.48 -6.51
CA ALA A 27 4.80 3.55 -5.72
C ALA A 27 6.30 3.71 -6.02
N TYR A 28 7.04 2.60 -6.05
CA TYR A 28 8.47 2.57 -6.28
C TYR A 28 8.86 3.10 -7.66
N ILE A 29 8.08 2.80 -8.69
CA ILE A 29 8.36 3.24 -10.07
C ILE A 29 7.85 4.66 -10.34
N ARG A 30 6.73 5.07 -9.73
CA ARG A 30 6.07 6.34 -10.07
C ARG A 30 6.46 7.51 -9.19
N ILE A 31 6.97 7.27 -7.99
CA ILE A 31 7.52 8.33 -7.14
C ILE A 31 8.93 8.65 -7.61
N GLU A 32 9.21 9.93 -7.82
CA GLU A 32 10.53 10.43 -8.22
C GLU A 32 11.59 10.12 -7.15
N ASP A 33 12.81 9.78 -7.57
CA ASP A 33 13.87 9.33 -6.64
C ASP A 33 14.18 10.34 -5.53
N ASN A 34 14.16 11.64 -5.85
CA ASN A 34 14.38 12.71 -4.86
C ASN A 34 13.26 12.81 -3.81
N LYS A 35 12.06 12.27 -4.08
CA LYS A 35 10.93 12.24 -3.14
C LYS A 35 10.88 10.95 -2.32
N LYS A 36 11.53 9.87 -2.76
CA LYS A 36 11.53 8.58 -2.04
C LYS A 36 12.13 8.69 -0.64
N ALA A 37 13.12 9.56 -0.44
CA ALA A 37 13.72 9.83 0.86
C ALA A 37 12.69 10.33 1.91
N CYS A 38 11.61 10.99 1.48
CA CYS A 38 10.55 11.47 2.36
C CYS A 38 9.55 10.37 2.77
N VAL A 39 9.58 9.21 2.10
CA VAL A 39 8.60 8.13 2.29
C VAL A 39 9.24 6.74 2.42
N GLU A 40 10.51 6.69 2.84
CA GLU A 40 11.30 5.46 2.93
C GLU A 40 10.65 4.38 3.82
N ASN A 41 10.17 4.74 5.01
CA ASN A 41 9.48 3.80 5.91
C ASN A 41 8.15 3.33 5.31
N GLY A 42 7.42 4.22 4.64
CA GLY A 42 6.19 3.87 3.93
C GLY A 42 6.44 2.88 2.80
N LEU A 43 7.45 3.12 1.96
CA LEU A 43 7.84 2.21 0.87
C LEU A 43 8.30 0.85 1.41
N ASN A 44 9.14 0.84 2.45
CA ASN A 44 9.58 -0.39 3.09
C ASN A 44 8.40 -1.18 3.70
N PHE A 45 7.43 -0.50 4.30
CA PHE A 45 6.21 -1.14 4.79
C PHE A 45 5.38 -1.74 3.65
N LEU A 46 5.21 -1.04 2.52
CA LEU A 46 4.52 -1.60 1.36
C LEU A 46 5.27 -2.80 0.75
N GLU A 47 6.61 -2.79 0.78
CA GLU A 47 7.42 -3.90 0.29
C GLU A 47 7.34 -5.15 1.18
N THR A 48 7.36 -4.95 2.51
CA THR A 48 7.51 -6.04 3.48
C THR A 48 6.22 -6.44 4.21
N GLY A 49 5.18 -5.62 4.10
CA GLY A 49 3.93 -5.77 4.87
C GLY A 49 4.11 -5.64 6.38
N SER A 50 5.26 -5.15 6.86
CA SER A 50 5.64 -5.25 8.27
C SER A 50 6.22 -3.94 8.82
N CYS A 51 5.86 -3.60 10.06
CA CYS A 51 6.36 -2.42 10.75
C CYS A 51 6.33 -2.63 12.28
N ALA A 52 7.50 -2.57 12.91
CA ALA A 52 7.64 -2.76 14.37
C ALA A 52 8.00 -1.48 15.13
N LYS A 53 8.50 -0.45 14.42
CA LYS A 53 8.94 0.83 14.99
C LYS A 53 8.57 1.96 14.05
N GLY A 54 8.43 3.17 14.59
CA GLY A 54 8.10 4.34 13.77
C GLY A 54 6.70 4.30 13.16
N LEU A 55 5.77 3.50 13.70
CA LEU A 55 4.44 3.25 13.14
C LEU A 55 3.68 4.51 12.73
N LEU A 56 3.68 5.54 13.58
CA LEU A 56 3.01 6.81 13.28
C LEU A 56 3.68 7.56 12.12
N GLU A 57 5.00 7.50 12.02
CA GLU A 57 5.75 8.09 10.91
C GLU A 57 5.50 7.31 9.62
N THR A 58 5.55 5.98 9.67
CA THR A 58 5.17 5.11 8.56
C THR A 58 3.76 5.41 8.07
N ALA A 59 2.78 5.59 8.97
CA ALA A 59 1.40 5.93 8.61
C ALA A 59 1.30 7.29 7.89
N LYS A 60 2.06 8.30 8.33
CA LYS A 60 2.15 9.58 7.61
C LYS A 60 2.75 9.40 6.22
N GLN A 61 3.81 8.63 6.09
CA GLN A 61 4.45 8.37 4.81
C GLN A 61 3.56 7.58 3.85
N VAL A 62 2.75 6.64 4.34
CA VAL A 62 1.73 5.94 3.53
C VAL A 62 0.69 6.92 2.99
N ASN A 63 0.25 7.92 3.77
CA ASN A 63 -0.61 8.99 3.26
C ASN A 63 0.11 9.86 2.21
N LEU A 64 1.38 10.22 2.43
CA LEU A 64 2.16 10.98 1.43
C LEU A 64 2.33 10.19 0.12
N ILE A 65 2.51 8.86 0.19
CA ILE A 65 2.52 7.99 -0.99
C ILE A 65 1.17 8.05 -1.70
N ARG A 66 0.05 7.96 -0.97
CA ARG A 66 -1.30 8.11 -1.54
C ARG A 66 -1.44 9.45 -2.25
N ASP A 67 -1.02 10.54 -1.62
CA ASP A 67 -1.12 11.89 -2.19
C ASP A 67 -0.27 12.02 -3.47
N MET A 68 0.95 11.47 -3.48
CA MET A 68 1.79 11.44 -4.68
C MET A 68 1.16 10.60 -5.80
N LEU A 69 0.58 9.44 -5.49
CA LEU A 69 -0.10 8.59 -6.46
C LEU A 69 -1.45 9.14 -6.95
N SER A 70 -2.03 10.12 -6.24
CA SER A 70 -3.27 10.79 -6.70
C SER A 70 -3.06 11.57 -8.00
N GLN A 71 -1.81 11.96 -8.28
CA GLN A 71 -1.40 12.66 -9.49
C GLN A 71 -1.01 11.71 -10.62
N VAL A 72 -1.10 10.40 -10.39
CA VAL A 72 -0.72 9.36 -11.34
C VAL A 72 -1.99 8.72 -11.88
N SER A 73 -2.19 8.79 -13.20
CA SER A 73 -3.35 8.20 -13.88
C SER A 73 -3.38 6.66 -13.73
N PRO A 74 -4.57 6.02 -13.65
CA PRO A 74 -4.71 4.57 -13.42
C PRO A 74 -3.99 3.68 -14.44
N ASP A 75 -3.92 4.11 -15.70
CA ASP A 75 -3.22 3.40 -16.79
C ASP A 75 -1.71 3.28 -16.56
N LYS A 76 -1.16 4.08 -15.63
CA LYS A 76 0.25 4.04 -15.24
C LYS A 76 0.52 3.09 -14.07
N MET A 77 -0.48 2.36 -13.57
CA MET A 77 -0.26 1.32 -12.55
C MET A 77 0.81 0.32 -13.03
N VAL A 78 1.72 -0.06 -12.13
CA VAL A 78 2.79 -1.03 -12.41
C VAL A 78 2.56 -2.27 -11.56
N TYR A 79 2.22 -3.37 -12.23
CA TYR A 79 1.95 -4.63 -11.55
C TYR A 79 3.23 -5.28 -10.99
N ASP A 80 4.34 -5.20 -11.72
CA ASP A 80 5.61 -5.80 -11.32
C ASP A 80 6.78 -4.86 -11.64
N LYS A 81 7.44 -4.32 -10.61
CA LYS A 81 8.57 -3.41 -10.80
C LYS A 81 9.77 -4.04 -11.52
N ASN A 82 9.89 -5.37 -11.49
CA ASN A 82 10.98 -6.11 -12.13
C ASN A 82 10.64 -6.49 -13.59
N ASP A 83 9.37 -6.41 -13.99
CA ASP A 83 8.90 -6.62 -15.36
C ASP A 83 7.76 -5.66 -15.70
N LEU A 84 8.11 -4.48 -16.23
CA LEU A 84 7.17 -3.41 -16.56
C LEU A 84 6.18 -3.78 -17.69
N LYS A 85 6.39 -4.90 -18.39
CA LYS A 85 5.47 -5.37 -19.44
C LYS A 85 4.41 -6.34 -18.89
N LYS A 86 4.62 -6.87 -17.68
CA LYS A 86 3.70 -7.81 -17.04
C LYS A 86 2.42 -7.08 -16.64
N LYS A 87 1.28 -7.59 -17.12
CA LYS A 87 -0.04 -7.07 -16.76
C LYS A 87 -0.58 -7.77 -15.51
N ALA A 88 -1.41 -7.06 -14.76
CA ALA A 88 -2.17 -7.66 -13.67
C ALA A 88 -3.17 -8.71 -14.20
N PRO A 89 -3.54 -9.74 -13.40
CA PRO A 89 -4.49 -10.78 -13.80
C PRO A 89 -5.87 -10.24 -14.19
N TRP A 90 -6.29 -9.13 -13.61
CA TRP A 90 -7.56 -8.44 -13.94
C TRP A 90 -7.48 -7.55 -15.19
N GLY A 91 -6.28 -7.41 -15.78
CA GLY A 91 -6.05 -6.65 -17.00
C GLY A 91 -6.55 -5.21 -16.92
N ASP A 92 -7.24 -4.77 -17.97
CA ASP A 92 -7.74 -3.40 -18.12
C ASP A 92 -9.17 -3.23 -17.56
N ASN A 93 -9.73 -4.27 -16.90
CA ASN A 93 -11.08 -4.27 -16.36
C ASN A 93 -11.13 -3.62 -14.97
N ILE A 94 -10.95 -2.29 -14.93
CA ILE A 94 -11.00 -1.50 -13.69
C ILE A 94 -12.33 -0.75 -13.57
N SER A 95 -12.78 -0.54 -12.33
CA SER A 95 -14.01 0.21 -12.05
C SER A 95 -13.89 1.67 -12.56
N PRO A 96 -14.95 2.25 -13.16
CA PRO A 96 -14.93 3.63 -13.64
C PRO A 96 -14.78 4.67 -12.52
N VAL A 97 -14.95 4.28 -11.25
CA VAL A 97 -14.70 5.15 -10.09
C VAL A 97 -13.20 5.34 -9.81
N ILE A 98 -12.33 4.50 -10.40
CA ILE A 98 -10.88 4.59 -10.26
C ILE A 98 -10.38 5.70 -11.18
N THR A 99 -9.86 6.77 -10.60
CA THR A 99 -9.43 7.98 -11.31
C THR A 99 -7.93 8.25 -11.16
N SER A 100 -7.24 7.53 -10.27
CA SER A 100 -5.80 7.62 -10.07
C SER A 100 -5.23 6.31 -9.51
N CYS A 101 -3.90 6.20 -9.43
CA CYS A 101 -3.24 5.10 -8.71
C CYS A 101 -3.51 5.13 -7.19
N ALA A 102 -3.96 6.26 -6.63
CA ALA A 102 -4.26 6.38 -5.19
C ALA A 102 -5.52 5.64 -4.77
N ASN A 103 -6.50 5.45 -5.66
CA ASN A 103 -7.74 4.72 -5.40
C ASN A 103 -7.86 3.46 -6.28
N TYR A 104 -6.74 2.95 -6.77
CA TYR A 104 -6.69 1.77 -7.65
C TYR A 104 -6.85 0.46 -6.89
N PHE A 105 -6.30 0.38 -5.68
CA PHE A 105 -6.26 -0.86 -4.89
C PHE A 105 -7.28 -0.82 -3.76
N THR A 106 -8.01 -1.92 -3.60
CA THR A 106 -8.93 -2.14 -2.48
C THR A 106 -8.52 -3.36 -1.67
N THR A 107 -8.99 -3.44 -0.43
CA THR A 107 -8.98 -4.68 0.36
C THR A 107 -9.89 -5.73 -0.25
N ALA A 108 -9.82 -6.97 0.26
CA ALA A 108 -10.68 -8.07 -0.16
C ALA A 108 -12.18 -7.78 0.07
N ASP A 109 -12.52 -6.99 1.08
CA ASP A 109 -13.88 -6.52 1.37
C ASP A 109 -14.24 -5.18 0.69
N GLY A 110 -13.41 -4.71 -0.24
CA GLY A 110 -13.71 -3.58 -1.13
C GLY A 110 -13.49 -2.19 -0.52
N LYS A 111 -12.77 -2.07 0.60
CA LYS A 111 -12.41 -0.80 1.21
C LYS A 111 -11.15 -0.20 0.58
N ASP A 112 -10.96 1.10 0.74
CA ASP A 112 -9.75 1.80 0.29
C ASP A 112 -8.51 1.25 1.02
N LEU A 113 -7.59 0.64 0.25
CA LEU A 113 -6.45 -0.07 0.83
C LEU A 113 -5.54 0.88 1.62
N PHE A 114 -5.29 2.09 1.12
CA PHE A 114 -4.45 3.06 1.83
C PHE A 114 -5.03 3.43 3.20
N SER A 115 -6.34 3.66 3.29
CA SER A 115 -7.01 4.01 4.54
C SER A 115 -6.89 2.89 5.56
N GLU A 116 -7.09 1.63 5.15
CA GLU A 116 -6.96 0.47 6.04
C GLU A 116 -5.51 0.26 6.52
N LEU A 117 -4.52 0.47 5.64
CA LEU A 117 -3.09 0.41 5.98
C LEU A 117 -2.71 1.49 7.00
N VAL A 118 -3.20 2.72 6.82
CA VAL A 118 -2.97 3.81 7.77
C VAL A 118 -3.64 3.49 9.11
N GLU A 119 -4.88 3.00 9.08
CA GLU A 119 -5.64 2.71 10.30
C GLU A 119 -4.96 1.62 11.14
N ILE A 120 -4.48 0.54 10.54
CA ILE A 120 -3.79 -0.52 11.29
C ILE A 120 -2.45 -0.06 11.87
N LEU A 121 -1.69 0.77 11.15
CA LEU A 121 -0.44 1.38 11.66
C LEU A 121 -0.71 2.31 12.85
N VAL A 122 -1.74 3.15 12.74
CA VAL A 122 -2.14 4.08 13.81
C VAL A 122 -2.66 3.33 15.02
N TYR A 123 -3.51 2.32 14.83
CA TYR A 123 -3.98 1.45 15.90
C TYR A 123 -2.79 0.82 16.63
N ALA A 124 -1.88 0.18 15.89
CA ALA A 124 -0.72 -0.49 16.46
C ALA A 124 0.16 0.48 17.27
N HIS A 125 0.34 1.72 16.79
CA HIS A 125 1.06 2.76 17.53
C HIS A 125 0.43 3.03 18.90
N TYR A 126 -0.89 3.29 18.94
CA TYR A 126 -1.57 3.63 20.19
C TYR A 126 -1.72 2.44 21.15
N THR A 127 -1.71 1.21 20.63
CA THR A 127 -1.77 0.00 21.45
C THR A 127 -0.40 -0.59 21.81
N GLY A 128 0.70 0.04 21.37
CA GLY A 128 2.06 -0.44 21.61
C GLY A 128 2.34 -1.81 20.97
N LYS A 129 1.76 -2.05 19.78
CA LYS A 129 1.86 -3.32 19.03
C LYS A 129 2.67 -3.12 17.76
N SER A 130 3.13 -4.21 17.17
CA SER A 130 3.71 -4.25 15.83
C SER A 130 2.71 -4.77 14.79
N VAL A 131 3.01 -4.51 13.52
CA VAL A 131 2.22 -4.96 12.35
C VAL A 131 3.08 -5.87 11.50
N LYS A 132 2.51 -6.96 10.97
CA LYS A 132 3.17 -7.87 10.03
C LYS A 132 2.18 -8.48 9.06
N SER A 133 2.67 -8.87 7.88
CA SER A 133 1.90 -9.69 6.96
C SER A 133 1.97 -11.18 7.34
N ILE A 134 0.86 -11.90 7.15
CA ILE A 134 0.74 -13.36 7.31
C ILE A 134 0.02 -14.00 6.12
#